data_AF-A0A3D5CDR5-F1
#
_entry.id   AF-A0A3D5CDR5-F1
#
_cell.length_a   1.000
_cell.length_b   1.000
_cell.length_c   1.000
_cell.angle_alpha   90.00
_cell.angle_beta   90.00
_cell.angle_gamma   90.00
#
_symmetry.space_group_name_H-M   'P 1'
#
loop_
_entity.id
_entity.type
_entity.pdbx_description
1 polymer ?
#
loop_
_entity_poly.entity_id
_entity_poly.type
_entity_poly.pdbx_seq_one_letter_code
_entity_poly.pdbx_strand_id
1 'polypeptide(L)'
;MPTPADREKALDSALAQIDRQFGKGSVMRLGSDERAPVEIIPTGSIALDVALGVGGLPRGRIIEIYGPESSGKTTLTLHAIANVQKAGGIAAFIDAEHALDPDYAQKLGVDIDQLLVSQPDTGEQALEIADMLIRSGAIDLVVIDSVAALVPKAEIEGEMGDSHVGLQARLMSQALRKLTGGLNQTKTTAIFINQLREKIGVFFGSPETTAGGKALKFYASVRLDIRRIETLKDGTDAVGNRTRVKVVKNKMAPPFKQAEFDILYGTGIS
;
A
#
# COMPACT_ATOMS: atom_id res chain seq x y z
N MET A 1 -18.99 25.17 -39.93
CA MET A 1 -18.52 24.56 -38.67
C MET A 1 -19.68 24.58 -37.68
N PRO A 2 -19.88 23.55 -36.85
CA PRO A 2 -20.96 23.53 -35.87
C PRO A 2 -20.81 24.70 -34.89
N THR A 3 -21.95 25.32 -34.53
CA THR A 3 -21.99 26.43 -33.57
C THR A 3 -21.61 25.94 -32.17
N PRO A 4 -21.22 26.82 -31.24
CA PRO A 4 -20.95 26.43 -29.85
C PRO A 4 -22.12 25.64 -29.21
N ALA A 5 -23.37 26.03 -29.50
CA ALA A 5 -24.57 25.36 -29.01
C ALA A 5 -24.73 23.94 -29.61
N ASP A 6 -24.42 23.76 -30.90
CA ASP A 6 -24.45 22.43 -31.53
C ASP A 6 -23.41 21.48 -30.93
N ARG A 7 -22.23 22.01 -30.58
CA ARG A 7 -21.16 21.24 -29.92
C ARG A 7 -21.55 20.83 -28.51
N GLU A 8 -22.21 21.71 -27.76
CA GLU A 8 -22.68 21.43 -26.41
C GLU A 8 -23.78 20.36 -26.41
N LYS A 9 -24.76 20.46 -27.31
CA LYS A 9 -25.81 19.45 -27.46
C LYS A 9 -25.25 18.07 -27.87
N ALA A 10 -24.26 18.07 -28.78
CA ALA A 10 -23.58 16.83 -29.18
C ALA A 10 -22.78 16.22 -28.01
N LEU A 11 -22.11 17.06 -27.22
CA LEU A 11 -21.39 16.63 -26.01
C LEU A 11 -22.34 16.02 -24.98
N ASP A 12 -23.45 16.67 -24.68
CA ASP A 12 -24.43 16.18 -23.70
C ASP A 12 -25.07 14.85 -24.14
N SER A 13 -25.36 14.71 -25.44
CA SER A 13 -25.84 13.44 -25.99
C SER A 13 -24.80 12.32 -25.86
N ALA A 14 -23.51 12.63 -26.11
CA ALA A 14 -22.43 11.66 -25.96
C ALA A 14 -22.24 11.26 -24.49
N LEU A 15 -22.28 12.22 -23.56
CA LEU A 15 -22.21 11.97 -22.11
C LEU A 15 -23.37 11.08 -21.65
N ALA A 16 -24.60 11.38 -22.07
CA ALA A 16 -25.77 10.58 -21.72
C ALA A 16 -25.71 9.15 -22.30
N GLN A 17 -25.15 8.99 -23.50
CA GLN A 17 -24.93 7.67 -24.10
C GLN A 17 -23.88 6.87 -23.32
N ILE A 18 -22.79 7.51 -22.91
CA ILE A 18 -21.73 6.90 -22.10
C ILE A 18 -22.28 6.45 -20.75
N ASP A 19 -23.02 7.31 -20.04
CA ASP A 19 -23.66 6.94 -18.77
C ASP A 19 -24.66 5.78 -18.91
N ARG A 20 -25.40 5.69 -20.01
CA ARG A 20 -26.31 4.56 -20.28
C ARG A 20 -25.57 3.26 -20.55
N GLN A 21 -24.43 3.31 -21.23
CA GLN A 21 -23.65 2.12 -21.60
C GLN A 21 -22.76 1.62 -20.46
N PHE A 22 -22.18 2.52 -19.67
CA PHE A 22 -21.13 2.19 -18.71
C PHE A 22 -21.49 2.52 -17.25
N GLY A 23 -22.71 3.02 -17.00
CA GLY A 23 -23.20 3.40 -15.68
C GLY A 23 -22.98 4.88 -15.38
N LYS A 24 -23.81 5.42 -14.48
CA LYS A 24 -23.72 6.81 -14.02
C LYS A 24 -22.34 7.11 -13.44
N GLY A 25 -21.75 8.22 -13.86
CA GLY A 25 -20.45 8.67 -13.36
C GLY A 25 -19.26 8.06 -14.09
N SER A 26 -19.50 7.35 -15.19
CA SER A 26 -18.44 6.83 -16.07
C SER A 26 -17.66 7.95 -16.76
N VAL A 27 -18.29 9.10 -17.03
CA VAL A 27 -17.63 10.34 -17.47
C VAL A 27 -18.26 11.54 -16.75
N MET A 28 -17.42 12.39 -16.16
CA MET A 28 -17.85 13.55 -15.38
C MET A 28 -16.99 14.78 -15.70
N ARG A 29 -17.56 15.98 -15.56
CA ARG A 29 -16.77 17.22 -15.66
C ARG A 29 -15.87 17.36 -14.43
N LEU A 30 -14.58 17.57 -14.66
CA LEU A 30 -13.54 17.55 -13.61
C LEU A 30 -13.78 18.56 -12.47
N GLY A 31 -14.38 19.71 -12.79
CA GLY A 31 -14.66 20.82 -11.85
C GLY A 31 -16.11 20.89 -11.35
N SER A 32 -16.89 19.83 -11.49
CA SER A 32 -18.16 19.73 -10.77
C SER A 32 -17.87 19.57 -9.27
N ASP A 33 -18.49 20.41 -8.42
CA ASP A 33 -18.22 20.55 -6.98
C ASP A 33 -18.59 19.31 -6.13
N GLU A 34 -18.99 18.20 -6.75
CA GLU A 34 -19.40 16.95 -6.08
C GLU A 34 -18.22 16.02 -5.77
N ARG A 35 -17.00 16.54 -5.57
CA ARG A 35 -15.90 15.68 -5.10
C ARG A 35 -16.02 15.47 -3.61
N ALA A 36 -16.60 14.33 -3.24
CA ALA A 36 -16.54 13.83 -1.88
C ALA A 36 -15.09 13.89 -1.34
N PRO A 37 -14.90 14.26 -0.06
CA PRO A 37 -13.59 14.21 0.58
C PRO A 37 -12.95 12.84 0.39
N VAL A 38 -11.63 12.80 0.25
CA VAL A 38 -10.88 11.54 0.16
C VAL A 38 -11.05 10.81 1.48
N GLU A 39 -11.71 9.65 1.46
CA GLU A 39 -11.77 8.79 2.64
C GLU A 39 -10.39 8.23 2.97
N ILE A 40 -10.07 8.13 4.26
CA ILE A 40 -8.74 7.74 4.74
C ILE A 40 -8.78 6.65 5.80
N ILE A 41 -7.63 6.02 6.01
CA ILE A 41 -7.30 5.14 7.13
C ILE A 41 -6.20 5.85 7.95
N PRO A 42 -6.42 6.17 9.23
CA PRO A 42 -5.40 6.78 10.07
C PRO A 42 -4.17 5.88 10.17
N THR A 43 -2.97 6.45 10.11
CA THR A 43 -1.72 5.65 10.15
C THR A 43 -1.34 5.18 11.55
N GLY A 44 -1.95 5.78 12.59
CA GLY A 44 -1.51 5.62 13.99
C GLY A 44 -0.43 6.62 14.39
N SER A 45 0.12 7.41 13.45
CA SER A 45 1.02 8.53 13.73
C SER A 45 0.38 9.84 13.27
N ILE A 46 0.05 10.72 14.22
CA ILE A 46 -0.48 12.06 13.91
C ILE A 46 0.50 12.83 13.01
N ALA A 47 1.80 12.72 13.28
CA ALA A 47 2.83 13.37 12.47
C ALA A 47 2.80 12.89 11.02
N LEU A 48 2.63 11.58 10.79
CA LEU A 48 2.53 11.02 9.45
C LEU A 48 1.22 11.39 8.76
N ASP A 49 0.09 11.39 9.47
CA ASP A 49 -1.21 11.78 8.94
C ASP A 49 -1.19 13.24 8.44
N VAL A 50 -0.53 14.14 9.17
CA VAL A 50 -0.27 15.53 8.75
C VAL A 50 0.67 15.59 7.54
N ALA A 51 1.74 14.80 7.53
CA ALA A 51 2.68 14.73 6.41
C ALA A 51 2.04 14.20 5.12
N LEU A 52 1.04 13.32 5.22
CA LEU A 52 0.26 12.81 4.10
C LEU A 52 -0.67 13.87 3.49
N GLY A 53 -1.00 14.92 4.24
CA GLY A 53 -1.78 16.08 3.80
C GLY A 53 -3.28 15.84 3.65
N VAL A 54 -3.71 14.58 3.52
CA VAL A 54 -5.13 14.17 3.54
C VAL A 54 -5.55 13.56 4.87
N GLY A 55 -4.66 13.52 5.88
CA GLY A 55 -4.96 13.03 7.23
C GLY A 55 -4.86 11.51 7.42
N GLY A 56 -4.34 10.77 6.44
CA GLY A 56 -4.13 9.33 6.54
C GLY A 56 -3.88 8.65 5.19
N LEU A 57 -3.90 7.32 5.19
CA LEU A 57 -3.75 6.50 3.98
C LEU A 57 -5.06 6.54 3.16
N PRO A 58 -5.04 6.93 1.87
CA PRO A 58 -6.26 7.05 1.08
C PRO A 58 -6.91 5.70 0.77
N ARG A 59 -8.22 5.60 0.98
CA ARG A 59 -9.05 4.43 0.65
C ARG A 59 -9.11 4.14 -0.85
N GLY A 60 -9.23 2.87 -1.21
CA GLY A 60 -9.32 2.42 -2.59
C GLY A 60 -8.02 2.50 -3.39
N ARG A 61 -6.87 2.65 -2.73
CA ARG A 61 -5.57 2.91 -3.35
C ARG A 61 -4.50 1.89 -2.95
N ILE A 62 -3.45 1.86 -3.77
CA ILE A 62 -2.21 1.13 -3.49
C ILE A 62 -1.25 2.06 -2.76
N ILE A 63 -0.70 1.57 -1.65
CA ILE A 63 0.33 2.20 -0.83
C ILE A 63 1.54 1.29 -0.83
N GLU A 64 2.74 1.84 -0.99
CA GLU A 64 4.00 1.10 -0.79
C GLU A 64 4.73 1.66 0.41
N ILE A 65 5.07 0.79 1.36
CA ILE A 65 5.90 1.12 2.52
C ILE A 65 7.19 0.33 2.38
N TYR A 66 8.30 1.05 2.24
CA TYR A 66 9.60 0.40 2.04
C TYR A 66 10.68 1.04 2.91
N GLY A 67 11.74 0.29 3.16
CA GLY A 67 12.84 0.74 3.98
C GLY A 67 13.76 -0.42 4.39
N PRO A 68 14.80 -0.11 5.18
CA PRO A 68 15.70 -1.13 5.73
C PRO A 68 14.96 -2.17 6.59
N GLU A 69 15.63 -3.27 6.91
CA GLU A 69 15.18 -4.20 7.94
C GLU A 69 15.03 -3.48 9.29
N SER A 70 14.09 -3.96 10.11
CA SER A 70 13.83 -3.40 11.44
C SER A 70 13.53 -1.89 11.48
N SER A 71 13.12 -1.28 10.36
CA SER A 71 12.79 0.16 10.30
C SER A 71 11.39 0.51 10.81
N GLY A 72 10.56 -0.49 11.14
CA GLY A 72 9.18 -0.29 11.61
C GLY A 72 8.09 -0.43 10.54
N LYS A 73 8.41 -1.01 9.36
CA LYS A 73 7.44 -1.24 8.26
C LYS A 73 6.19 -1.99 8.76
N THR A 74 6.39 -3.18 9.33
CA THR A 74 5.31 -4.04 9.84
C THR A 74 4.62 -3.40 11.05
N THR A 75 5.34 -2.70 11.93
CA THR A 75 4.70 -1.95 13.03
C THR A 75 3.73 -0.89 12.51
N LEU A 76 4.13 -0.11 11.50
CA LEU A 76 3.27 0.92 10.91
C LEU A 76 2.03 0.31 10.22
N THR A 77 2.16 -0.85 9.57
CA THR A 77 1.01 -1.52 8.96
C THR A 77 0.07 -2.14 9.99
N LEU A 78 0.59 -2.68 11.09
CA LEU A 78 -0.22 -3.19 12.20
C LEU A 78 -1.03 -2.08 12.87
N HIS A 79 -0.48 -0.86 13.01
CA HIS A 79 -1.28 0.29 13.46
C HIS A 79 -2.39 0.67 12.47
N ALA A 80 -2.13 0.62 11.16
CA ALA A 80 -3.18 0.86 10.16
C ALA A 80 -4.29 -0.21 10.25
N ILE A 81 -3.93 -1.47 10.46
CA ILE A 81 -4.88 -2.57 10.69
C ILE A 81 -5.71 -2.32 11.95
N ALA A 82 -5.06 -2.02 13.08
CA ALA A 82 -5.74 -1.72 14.33
C ALA A 82 -6.75 -0.57 14.18
N ASN A 83 -6.40 0.48 13.42
CA ASN A 83 -7.30 1.61 13.17
C ASN A 83 -8.48 1.24 12.27
N VAL A 84 -8.29 0.36 11.28
CA VAL A 84 -9.39 -0.18 10.46
C VAL A 84 -10.36 -1.00 11.32
N GLN A 85 -9.84 -1.91 12.14
CA GLN A 85 -10.66 -2.74 13.02
C GLN A 85 -11.42 -1.91 14.06
N LYS A 86 -10.76 -0.89 14.67
CA LYS A 86 -11.42 0.06 15.59
C LYS A 86 -12.57 0.83 14.94
N ALA A 87 -12.49 1.07 13.62
CA ALA A 87 -13.57 1.68 12.85
C ALA A 87 -14.67 0.69 12.43
N GLY A 88 -14.60 -0.57 12.87
CA GLY A 88 -15.54 -1.64 12.50
C GLY A 88 -15.27 -2.26 11.13
N GLY A 89 -14.13 -1.94 10.50
CA GLY A 89 -13.74 -2.49 9.21
C GLY A 89 -12.98 -3.81 9.30
N ILE A 90 -12.85 -4.50 8.18
CA ILE A 90 -12.19 -5.81 8.08
C ILE A 90 -10.82 -5.67 7.43
N ALA A 91 -9.80 -6.23 8.08
CA ALA A 91 -8.43 -6.24 7.59
C ALA A 91 -7.97 -7.66 7.23
N ALA A 92 -7.10 -7.76 6.24
CA ALA A 92 -6.42 -8.98 5.85
C ALA A 92 -4.91 -8.78 5.76
N PHE A 93 -4.15 -9.80 6.16
CA PHE A 93 -2.69 -9.82 6.13
C PHE A 93 -2.20 -11.03 5.34
N ILE A 94 -1.51 -10.78 4.23
CA ILE A 94 -0.85 -11.78 3.41
C ILE A 94 0.62 -11.83 3.85
N ASP A 95 0.92 -12.79 4.73
CA ASP A 95 2.23 -12.99 5.33
C ASP A 95 3.05 -13.95 4.44
N ALA A 96 3.67 -13.40 3.40
CA ALA A 96 4.60 -14.13 2.55
C ALA A 96 5.99 -14.28 3.20
N GLU A 97 6.34 -13.49 4.22
CA GLU A 97 7.59 -13.63 4.98
C GLU A 97 7.51 -14.68 6.10
N HIS A 98 6.31 -15.17 6.44
CA HIS A 98 6.06 -16.14 7.50
C HIS A 98 6.60 -15.65 8.86
N ALA A 99 6.48 -14.35 9.11
CA ALA A 99 7.15 -13.64 10.20
C ALA A 99 6.20 -12.82 11.08
N LEU A 100 4.88 -12.90 10.86
CA LEU A 100 3.91 -12.20 11.68
C LEU A 100 3.85 -12.80 13.09
N ASP A 101 4.11 -11.96 14.11
CA ASP A 101 3.97 -12.30 15.53
C ASP A 101 2.59 -11.87 16.05
N PRO A 102 1.69 -12.82 16.38
CA PRO A 102 0.35 -12.51 16.89
C PRO A 102 0.37 -11.77 18.23
N ASP A 103 1.30 -12.10 19.13
CA ASP A 103 1.39 -11.47 20.46
C ASP A 103 1.82 -10.01 20.32
N TYR A 104 2.74 -9.74 19.41
CA TYR A 104 3.14 -8.37 19.09
C TYR A 104 2.00 -7.59 18.42
N ALA A 105 1.31 -8.19 17.44
CA ALA A 105 0.15 -7.56 16.80
C ALA A 105 -0.93 -7.18 17.81
N GLN A 106 -1.26 -8.08 18.74
CA GLN A 106 -2.25 -7.83 19.78
C GLN A 106 -1.84 -6.66 20.69
N LYS A 107 -0.56 -6.57 21.08
CA LYS A 107 -0.04 -5.43 21.86
C LYS A 107 -0.17 -4.09 21.13
N LEU A 108 -0.11 -4.10 19.80
CA LEU A 108 -0.34 -2.90 18.97
C LEU A 108 -1.83 -2.57 18.79
N GLY A 109 -2.74 -3.35 19.40
CA GLY A 109 -4.18 -3.14 19.37
C GLY A 109 -4.87 -3.75 18.15
N VAL A 110 -4.23 -4.71 17.48
CA VAL A 110 -4.87 -5.53 16.46
C VAL A 110 -5.77 -6.56 17.14
N ASP A 111 -7.00 -6.67 16.67
CA ASP A 111 -7.90 -7.78 17.02
C ASP A 111 -7.49 -9.01 16.20
N ILE A 112 -6.74 -9.91 16.84
CA ILE A 112 -6.20 -11.11 16.22
C ILE A 112 -7.28 -12.14 15.87
N ASP A 113 -8.42 -12.14 16.57
CA ASP A 113 -9.52 -13.07 16.32
C ASP A 113 -10.29 -12.71 15.04
N GLN A 114 -10.27 -11.43 14.67
CA GLN A 114 -10.93 -10.91 13.46
C GLN A 114 -9.97 -10.64 12.29
N LEU A 115 -8.65 -10.71 12.50
CA LEU A 115 -7.68 -10.49 11.44
C LEU A 115 -7.62 -11.71 10.51
N LEU A 116 -7.93 -11.51 9.23
CA LEU A 116 -7.76 -12.57 8.23
C LEU A 116 -6.28 -12.69 7.88
N VAL A 117 -5.66 -13.85 8.12
CA VAL A 117 -4.26 -14.11 7.78
C VAL A 117 -4.15 -15.20 6.73
N SER A 118 -3.26 -15.00 5.76
CA SER A 118 -2.90 -16.01 4.77
C SER A 118 -1.38 -16.12 4.68
N GLN A 119 -0.86 -17.34 4.73
CA GLN A 119 0.54 -17.68 4.48
C GLN A 119 0.63 -18.47 3.17
N PRO A 120 0.80 -17.79 2.03
CA PRO A 120 0.80 -18.41 0.72
C PRO A 120 2.14 -19.08 0.39
N ASP A 121 2.09 -20.17 -0.35
CA ASP A 121 3.27 -20.89 -0.85
C ASP A 121 3.94 -20.17 -2.02
N THR A 122 3.19 -19.40 -2.83
CA THR A 122 3.71 -18.73 -4.03
C THR A 122 3.23 -17.28 -4.16
N GLY A 123 4.00 -16.49 -4.92
CA GLY A 123 3.65 -15.10 -5.23
C GLY A 123 2.35 -14.99 -6.03
N GLU A 124 2.07 -15.92 -6.95
CA GLU A 124 0.80 -15.98 -7.67
C GLU A 124 -0.36 -16.20 -6.70
N GLN A 125 -0.26 -17.19 -5.83
CA GLN A 125 -1.29 -17.53 -4.86
C GLN A 125 -1.57 -16.35 -3.91
N ALA A 126 -0.51 -15.70 -3.41
CA ALA A 126 -0.62 -14.52 -2.57
C ALA A 126 -1.45 -13.39 -3.22
N LEU A 127 -1.17 -13.10 -4.50
CA LEU A 127 -1.82 -12.02 -5.24
C LEU A 127 -3.24 -12.40 -5.70
N GLU A 128 -3.50 -13.68 -5.95
CA GLU A 128 -4.85 -14.20 -6.23
C GLU A 128 -5.75 -14.15 -5.00
N ILE A 129 -5.25 -14.57 -3.83
CA ILE A 129 -5.96 -14.44 -2.56
C ILE A 129 -6.29 -12.96 -2.29
N ALA A 130 -5.33 -12.06 -2.47
CA ALA A 130 -5.56 -10.64 -2.33
C ALA A 130 -6.65 -10.12 -3.30
N ASP A 131 -6.62 -10.50 -4.59
CA ASP A 131 -7.63 -10.10 -5.57
C ASP A 131 -9.04 -10.62 -5.22
N MET A 132 -9.15 -11.87 -4.77
CA MET A 132 -10.41 -12.46 -4.32
C MET A 132 -10.98 -11.72 -3.10
N LEU A 133 -10.14 -11.45 -2.11
CA LEU A 133 -10.48 -10.69 -0.91
C LEU A 133 -10.96 -9.27 -1.26
N ILE A 134 -10.24 -8.56 -2.12
CA ILE A 134 -10.63 -7.22 -2.59
C ILE A 134 -11.97 -7.28 -3.31
N ARG A 135 -12.15 -8.21 -4.26
CA ARG A 135 -13.38 -8.31 -5.06
C ARG A 135 -14.62 -8.72 -4.26
N SER A 136 -14.44 -9.32 -3.08
CA SER A 136 -15.56 -9.61 -2.18
C SER A 136 -16.32 -8.34 -1.74
N GLY A 137 -15.63 -7.18 -1.75
CA GLY A 137 -16.18 -5.92 -1.26
C GLY A 137 -16.30 -5.83 0.27
N ALA A 138 -15.87 -6.87 1.00
CA ALA A 138 -15.95 -6.93 2.46
C ALA A 138 -14.68 -6.43 3.16
N ILE A 139 -13.55 -6.32 2.45
CA ILE A 139 -12.25 -5.95 3.03
C ILE A 139 -12.01 -4.44 2.91
N ASP A 140 -11.63 -3.80 4.01
CA ASP A 140 -11.25 -2.39 4.05
C ASP A 140 -9.76 -2.18 3.80
N LEU A 141 -8.93 -3.10 4.28
CA LEU A 141 -7.47 -3.04 4.17
C LEU A 141 -6.87 -4.43 3.94
N VAL A 142 -6.03 -4.55 2.92
CA VAL A 142 -5.16 -5.72 2.72
C VAL A 142 -3.70 -5.30 2.81
N VAL A 143 -2.91 -6.03 3.60
CA VAL A 143 -1.46 -5.85 3.71
C VAL A 143 -0.77 -7.05 3.08
N ILE A 144 0.27 -6.80 2.28
CA ILE A 144 1.11 -7.84 1.67
C ILE A 144 2.53 -7.65 2.21
N ASP A 145 2.97 -8.58 3.07
CA ASP A 145 4.30 -8.58 3.69
C ASP A 145 5.10 -9.82 3.25
N SER A 146 6.02 -9.74 2.30
CA SER A 146 6.42 -8.54 1.54
C SER A 146 6.57 -8.83 0.05
N VAL A 147 6.68 -7.78 -0.75
CA VAL A 147 6.91 -7.90 -2.21
C VAL A 147 8.16 -8.72 -2.52
N ALA A 148 9.20 -8.65 -1.68
CA ALA A 148 10.41 -9.42 -1.89
C ALA A 148 10.17 -10.94 -1.76
N ALA A 149 9.23 -11.34 -0.91
CA ALA A 149 8.85 -12.74 -0.67
C ALA A 149 7.79 -13.28 -1.64
N LEU A 150 7.28 -12.45 -2.57
CA LEU A 150 6.38 -12.92 -3.63
C LEU A 150 7.18 -13.67 -4.72
N VAL A 151 7.62 -14.88 -4.40
CA VAL A 151 8.43 -15.72 -5.28
C VAL A 151 7.51 -16.45 -6.26
N PRO A 152 7.71 -16.31 -7.58
CA PRO A 152 6.90 -17.02 -8.57
C PRO A 152 7.01 -18.54 -8.43
N LYS A 153 5.92 -19.26 -8.69
CA LYS A 153 5.88 -20.73 -8.61
C LYS A 153 7.03 -21.41 -9.38
N ALA A 154 7.32 -20.94 -10.59
CA ALA A 154 8.37 -21.54 -11.42
C ALA A 154 9.79 -21.34 -10.84
N GLU A 155 10.01 -20.35 -9.98
CA GLU A 155 11.27 -20.13 -9.28
C GLU A 155 11.37 -21.02 -8.03
N ILE A 156 10.24 -21.33 -7.38
CA ILE A 156 10.17 -22.25 -6.23
C ILE A 156 10.38 -23.71 -6.67
N GLU A 157 9.79 -24.09 -7.81
CA GLU A 157 9.91 -25.44 -8.37
C GLU A 157 11.22 -25.66 -9.14
N GLY A 158 11.97 -24.59 -9.44
CA GLY A 158 13.25 -24.63 -10.13
C GLY A 158 14.41 -25.07 -9.24
N GLU A 159 15.58 -25.28 -9.84
CA GLU A 159 16.80 -25.62 -9.10
C GLU A 159 17.58 -24.36 -8.67
N MET A 160 18.34 -24.48 -7.58
CA MET A 160 19.22 -23.39 -7.15
C MET A 160 20.26 -23.09 -8.23
N GLY A 161 20.20 -21.88 -8.80
CA GLY A 161 21.07 -21.45 -9.89
C GLY A 161 20.34 -21.28 -11.23
N ASP A 162 19.09 -21.70 -11.32
CA ASP A 162 18.27 -21.45 -12.50
C ASP A 162 18.01 -19.95 -12.70
N SER A 163 18.04 -19.54 -13.97
CA SER A 163 17.91 -18.14 -14.35
C SER A 163 16.47 -17.78 -14.66
N HIS A 164 15.79 -17.13 -13.71
CA HIS A 164 14.40 -16.66 -13.85
C HIS A 164 14.34 -15.14 -14.02
N VAL A 165 14.99 -14.62 -15.07
CA VAL A 165 15.13 -13.17 -15.27
C VAL A 165 13.78 -12.46 -15.36
N GLY A 166 13.50 -11.59 -14.38
CA GLY A 166 12.36 -10.66 -14.41
C GLY A 166 10.99 -11.29 -14.19
N LEU A 167 10.92 -12.55 -13.75
CA LEU A 167 9.65 -13.26 -13.54
C LEU A 167 8.77 -12.55 -12.51
N GLN A 168 9.33 -12.23 -11.33
CA GLN A 168 8.64 -11.48 -10.29
C GLN A 168 8.14 -10.10 -10.78
N ALA A 169 8.93 -9.38 -11.57
CA ALA A 169 8.54 -8.07 -12.10
C ALA A 169 7.34 -8.16 -13.07
N ARG A 170 7.26 -9.24 -13.87
CA ARG A 170 6.12 -9.51 -14.76
C ARG A 170 4.87 -9.89 -13.96
N LEU A 171 5.02 -10.77 -12.97
CA LEU A 171 3.95 -11.14 -12.03
C LEU A 171 3.33 -9.90 -11.38
N MET A 172 4.17 -9.05 -10.77
CA MET A 172 3.71 -7.79 -10.15
C MET A 172 3.00 -6.87 -11.14
N SER A 173 3.53 -6.74 -12.36
CA SER A 173 2.92 -5.90 -13.40
C SER A 173 1.52 -6.37 -13.80
N GLN A 174 1.32 -7.69 -13.87
CA GLN A 174 0.03 -8.30 -14.19
C GLN A 174 -0.96 -8.18 -13.03
N ALA A 175 -0.52 -8.51 -11.82
CA ALA A 175 -1.35 -8.44 -10.62
C ALA A 175 -1.82 -7.01 -10.34
N LEU A 176 -0.92 -6.02 -10.32
CA LEU A 176 -1.30 -4.63 -10.04
C LEU A 176 -2.31 -4.08 -11.04
N ARG A 177 -2.25 -4.52 -12.30
CA ARG A 177 -3.24 -4.16 -13.33
C ARG A 177 -4.64 -4.69 -12.99
N LYS A 178 -4.74 -5.92 -12.45
CA LYS A 178 -6.00 -6.53 -12.02
C LYS A 178 -6.54 -5.90 -10.74
N LEU A 179 -5.66 -5.70 -9.74
CA LEU A 179 -6.03 -5.22 -8.41
C LEU A 179 -6.55 -3.77 -8.42
N THR A 180 -5.94 -2.89 -9.22
CA THR A 180 -6.23 -1.44 -9.20
C THR A 180 -7.71 -1.13 -9.44
N GLY A 181 -8.36 -1.85 -10.36
CA GLY A 181 -9.78 -1.67 -10.64
C GLY A 181 -10.66 -2.08 -9.45
N GLY A 182 -10.36 -3.25 -8.86
CA GLY A 182 -11.08 -3.77 -7.70
C GLY A 182 -10.96 -2.86 -6.48
N LEU A 183 -9.74 -2.41 -6.16
CA LEU A 183 -9.48 -1.50 -5.03
C LEU A 183 -10.31 -0.20 -5.13
N ASN A 184 -10.34 0.43 -6.30
CA ASN A 184 -11.06 1.69 -6.46
C ASN A 184 -12.59 1.53 -6.35
N GLN A 185 -13.13 0.39 -6.82
CA GLN A 185 -14.56 0.08 -6.77
C GLN A 185 -15.03 -0.25 -5.35
N THR A 186 -14.24 -1.03 -4.61
CA THR A 186 -14.59 -1.54 -3.28
C THR A 186 -14.13 -0.66 -2.13
N LYS A 187 -13.34 0.38 -2.44
CA LYS A 187 -12.69 1.26 -1.44
C LYS A 187 -11.70 0.54 -0.52
N THR A 188 -11.34 -0.71 -0.83
CA THR A 188 -10.25 -1.42 -0.16
C THR A 188 -8.91 -0.75 -0.41
N THR A 189 -8.11 -0.54 0.63
CA THR A 189 -6.71 -0.10 0.51
C THR A 189 -5.79 -1.31 0.45
N ALA A 190 -4.79 -1.30 -0.42
CA ALA A 190 -3.72 -2.30 -0.42
C ALA A 190 -2.40 -1.68 0.01
N ILE A 191 -1.79 -2.19 1.07
CA ILE A 191 -0.43 -1.83 1.48
C ILE A 191 0.53 -2.95 1.06
N PHE A 192 1.53 -2.60 0.26
CA PHE A 192 2.64 -3.46 -0.06
C PHE A 192 3.84 -3.06 0.79
N ILE A 193 4.31 -3.98 1.62
CA ILE A 193 5.59 -3.84 2.31
C ILE A 193 6.69 -4.28 1.34
N ASN A 194 7.78 -3.52 1.31
CA ASN A 194 8.91 -3.82 0.43
C ASN A 194 10.24 -3.58 1.13
N GLN A 195 11.26 -4.28 0.66
CA GLN A 195 12.62 -4.19 1.16
C GLN A 195 13.47 -3.34 0.23
N LEU A 196 14.50 -2.70 0.79
CA LEU A 196 15.55 -2.08 0.00
C LEU A 196 16.51 -3.14 -0.54
N ARG A 197 16.95 -2.93 -1.78
CA ARG A 197 18.01 -3.67 -2.47
C ARG A 197 18.96 -2.65 -3.09
N GLU A 198 20.18 -3.05 -3.38
CA GLU A 198 21.14 -2.22 -4.09
C GLU A 198 21.24 -2.63 -5.56
N LYS A 199 21.31 -1.64 -6.45
CA LYS A 199 21.63 -1.88 -7.87
C LYS A 199 23.14 -1.89 -8.06
N ILE A 200 23.63 -3.01 -8.55
CA ILE A 200 25.03 -3.17 -8.95
C ILE A 200 25.30 -2.25 -10.17
N GLY A 201 26.44 -1.55 -10.15
CA GLY A 201 26.91 -0.73 -11.29
C GLY A 201 26.37 0.70 -11.36
N VAL A 202 25.77 1.22 -10.29
CA VAL A 202 25.37 2.64 -10.21
C VAL A 202 26.54 3.46 -9.65
N PHE A 203 27.16 4.28 -10.50
CA PHE A 203 28.27 5.18 -10.12
C PHE A 203 27.81 6.61 -9.77
N PHE A 204 26.56 6.97 -10.08
CA PHE A 204 26.01 8.30 -9.82
C PHE A 204 24.54 8.21 -9.35
N GLY A 205 24.20 8.94 -8.29
CA GLY A 205 22.88 8.88 -7.64
C GLY A 205 22.77 7.80 -6.57
N SER A 206 21.56 7.58 -6.05
CA SER A 206 21.33 6.53 -5.04
C SER A 206 21.31 5.13 -5.69
N PRO A 207 22.06 4.14 -5.17
CA PRO A 207 22.01 2.77 -5.64
C PRO A 207 20.75 2.03 -5.16
N GLU A 208 19.99 2.60 -4.22
CA GLU A 208 18.85 1.93 -3.60
C GLU A 208 17.69 1.71 -4.59
N THR A 209 17.12 0.51 -4.55
CA THR A 209 15.93 0.11 -5.29
C THR A 209 15.02 -0.76 -4.42
N THR A 210 13.82 -1.06 -4.91
CA THR A 210 12.87 -1.96 -4.25
C THR A 210 12.62 -3.19 -5.14
N ALA A 211 12.20 -4.31 -4.54
CA ALA A 211 11.90 -5.56 -5.24
C ALA A 211 10.61 -5.46 -6.06
N GLY A 212 10.34 -6.45 -6.93
CA GLY A 212 9.12 -6.51 -7.74
C GLY A 212 9.09 -5.60 -8.98
N GLY A 213 10.25 -5.10 -9.41
CA GLY A 213 10.37 -4.26 -10.62
C GLY A 213 9.85 -2.82 -10.44
N LYS A 214 9.44 -2.18 -11.55
CA LYS A 214 9.03 -0.76 -11.53
C LYS A 214 7.51 -0.54 -11.39
N ALA A 215 6.69 -1.57 -11.62
CA ALA A 215 5.24 -1.42 -11.73
C ALA A 215 4.63 -0.81 -10.45
N LEU A 216 4.97 -1.34 -9.27
CA LEU A 216 4.46 -0.85 -7.99
C LEU A 216 4.73 0.65 -7.80
N LYS A 217 5.90 1.14 -8.22
CA LYS A 217 6.25 2.57 -8.14
C LYS A 217 5.30 3.45 -8.94
N PHE A 218 4.71 2.96 -10.02
CA PHE A 218 3.75 3.71 -10.85
C PHE A 218 2.32 3.62 -10.31
N TYR A 219 1.90 2.40 -9.93
CA TYR A 219 0.55 2.13 -9.43
C TYR A 219 0.30 2.72 -8.04
N ALA A 220 1.30 2.71 -7.15
CA ALA A 220 1.19 3.28 -5.82
C ALA A 220 0.75 4.76 -5.87
N SER A 221 -0.30 5.09 -5.12
CA SER A 221 -0.74 6.48 -4.92
C SER A 221 0.11 7.19 -3.89
N VAL A 222 0.54 6.46 -2.87
CA VAL A 222 1.47 6.93 -1.83
C VAL A 222 2.63 5.96 -1.73
N ARG A 223 3.85 6.48 -1.59
CA ARG A 223 5.04 5.69 -1.26
C ARG A 223 5.72 6.30 -0.04
N LEU A 224 6.03 5.47 0.93
CA LEU A 224 6.64 5.84 2.21
C LEU A 224 8.01 5.18 2.34
N ASP A 225 9.04 5.99 2.52
CA ASP A 225 10.40 5.55 2.88
C ASP A 225 10.56 5.68 4.40
N ILE A 226 10.55 4.54 5.10
CA ILE A 226 10.61 4.47 6.56
C ILE A 226 11.99 3.99 7.01
N ARG A 227 12.63 4.77 7.89
CA ARG A 227 13.98 4.49 8.39
C ARG A 227 14.07 4.72 9.90
N ARG A 228 14.78 3.83 10.59
CA ARG A 228 15.28 4.11 11.93
C ARG A 228 16.37 5.17 11.84
N ILE A 229 16.24 6.25 12.60
CA ILE A 229 17.25 7.31 12.67
C ILE A 229 18.08 7.25 13.96
N GLU A 230 17.49 6.77 15.06
CA GLU A 230 18.17 6.63 16.35
C GLU A 230 17.55 5.50 17.17
N THR A 231 18.35 4.88 18.05
CA THR A 231 17.85 3.91 19.04
C THR A 231 17.56 4.64 20.36
N LEU A 232 16.33 4.53 20.85
CA LEU A 232 15.91 5.09 22.13
C LEU A 232 16.39 4.18 23.26
N LYS A 233 16.95 4.78 24.31
CA LYS A 233 17.50 4.06 25.46
C LYS A 233 16.90 4.56 26.77
N ASP A 234 16.65 3.63 27.68
CA ASP A 234 16.43 3.90 29.09
C ASP A 234 17.62 3.33 29.88
N GLY A 235 18.50 4.21 30.36
CA GLY A 235 19.81 3.81 30.88
C GLY A 235 20.64 3.08 29.83
N THR A 236 20.88 1.78 30.05
CA THR A 236 21.61 0.90 29.13
C THR A 236 20.73 0.14 28.15
N ASP A 237 19.42 0.08 28.41
CA ASP A 237 18.52 -0.82 27.71
C ASP A 237 17.91 -0.12 26.50
N ALA A 238 17.93 -0.80 25.34
CA ALA A 238 17.29 -0.30 24.14
C ALA A 238 15.77 -0.51 24.23
N VAL A 239 15.02 0.58 24.37
CA VAL A 239 13.57 0.54 24.62
C VAL A 239 12.74 0.87 23.37
N GLY A 240 13.37 1.37 22.31
CA GLY A 240 12.66 1.67 21.06
C GLY A 240 13.54 2.29 19.99
N ASN A 241 12.90 2.84 18.97
CA ASN A 241 13.55 3.48 17.83
C ASN A 241 12.88 4.82 17.50
N ARG A 242 13.69 5.86 17.35
CA ARG A 242 13.26 7.08 16.66
C ARG A 242 13.19 6.75 15.18
N THR A 243 12.03 6.97 14.58
CA THR A 243 11.72 6.59 13.20
C THR A 243 11.38 7.83 12.37
N ARG A 244 11.92 7.90 11.16
CA ARG A 244 11.59 8.91 10.16
C ARG A 244 10.87 8.24 8.99
N VAL A 245 9.74 8.82 8.59
CA VAL A 245 8.99 8.41 7.40
C VAL A 245 8.96 9.58 6.41
N LYS A 246 9.47 9.37 5.20
CA LYS A 246 9.41 10.34 4.10
C LYS A 246 8.34 9.93 3.09
N VAL A 247 7.45 10.86 2.75
CA VAL A 247 6.43 10.66 1.72
C VAL A 247 7.06 10.89 0.34
N VAL A 248 7.74 9.88 -0.21
CA VAL A 248 8.49 10.02 -1.47
C VAL A 248 7.61 10.09 -2.72
N LYS A 249 6.34 9.69 -2.60
CA LYS A 249 5.32 9.87 -3.63
C LYS A 249 3.98 10.11 -2.97
N ASN A 250 3.22 11.07 -3.48
CA ASN A 250 1.85 11.33 -3.05
C ASN A 250 1.04 11.85 -4.25
N LYS A 251 -0.03 11.14 -4.61
CA LYS A 251 -0.98 11.56 -5.66
C LYS A 251 -2.21 12.28 -5.08
N MET A 252 -2.31 12.39 -3.75
CA MET A 252 -3.48 12.93 -3.04
C MET A 252 -3.22 14.31 -2.46
N ALA A 253 -1.97 14.63 -2.14
CA ALA A 253 -1.51 15.92 -1.64
C ALA A 253 -0.05 16.15 -2.07
N PRO A 254 0.56 17.33 -1.80
CA PRO A 254 1.97 17.58 -2.10
C PRO A 254 2.91 16.52 -1.48
N PRO A 255 3.84 15.94 -2.26
CA PRO A 255 4.80 14.95 -1.77
C PRO A 255 5.96 15.59 -1.00
N PHE A 256 6.90 14.74 -0.56
CA PHE A 256 8.21 15.06 0.03
C PHE A 256 8.21 15.64 1.44
N LYS A 257 7.04 15.76 2.07
CA LYS A 257 6.95 15.93 3.52
C LYS A 257 7.52 14.71 4.25
N GLN A 258 7.95 14.93 5.49
CA GLN A 258 8.47 13.90 6.36
C GLN A 258 7.81 13.99 7.73
N ALA A 259 7.72 12.85 8.41
CA ALA A 259 7.26 12.73 9.77
C ALA A 259 8.32 12.01 10.59
N GLU A 260 8.44 12.38 11.86
CA GLU A 260 9.27 11.69 12.83
C GLU A 260 8.43 11.35 14.04
N PHE A 261 8.61 10.14 14.56
CA PHE A 261 7.90 9.62 15.72
C PHE A 261 8.69 8.48 16.34
N ASP A 262 8.32 8.09 17.55
CA ASP A 262 8.98 7.05 18.30
C ASP A 262 8.23 5.73 18.12
N ILE A 263 8.96 4.63 17.99
CA ILE A 263 8.42 3.27 18.03
C ILE A 263 9.01 2.60 19.26
N LEU A 264 8.19 2.44 20.31
CA LEU A 264 8.56 1.76 21.54
C LEU A 264 8.32 0.25 21.40
N TYR A 265 9.28 -0.57 21.85
CA TYR A 265 9.16 -2.01 21.75
C TYR A 265 8.02 -2.54 22.62
N GLY A 266 7.14 -3.34 22.03
CA GLY A 266 5.95 -3.88 22.69
C GLY A 266 4.77 -2.90 22.85
N THR A 267 4.91 -1.63 22.45
CA THR A 267 3.84 -0.62 22.54
C THR A 267 3.47 -0.04 21.17
N GLY A 268 4.46 0.11 20.27
CA GLY A 268 4.25 0.66 18.94
C GLY A 268 4.56 2.15 18.83
N ILE A 269 3.85 2.85 17.95
CA ILE A 269 4.01 4.28 17.68
C ILE A 269 3.53 5.09 18.88
N SER A 270 4.39 6.00 19.36
CA SER A 270 4.10 6.99 20.41
C SER A 270 4.07 8.42 19.88
#